data_AF-A0A1I2YJF5-F1
#
_entry.id   AF-A0A1I2YJF5-F1
#
_cell.length_a   1.000
_cell.length_b   1.000
_cell.length_c   1.000
_cell.angle_alpha   90.00
_cell.angle_beta   90.00
_cell.angle_gamma   90.00
#
_symmetry.space_group_name_H-M   'P 1'
#
loop_
_entity.id
_entity.type
_entity.pdbx_description
1 polymer ?
#
loop_
_entity_poly.entity_id
_entity_poly.type
_entity_poly.pdbx_seq_one_letter_code
_entity_poly.pdbx_strand_id
1 'polypeptide(L)' 'MVEVADVFRNYGQAYRKEHSLPYHTHKVINAIQSCRTAVLGGHKDKCNACGHIRVSYNSCRNGIALNVRDQHGKSG' A
#
# COMPACT_ATOMS: atom_id res chain seq x y z
N MET A 1 10.93 5.46 -3.98
CA MET A 1 11.27 4.04 -3.76
C MET A 1 10.25 3.23 -4.51
N VAL A 2 10.69 2.25 -5.30
CA VAL A 2 9.79 1.35 -6.04
C VAL A 2 9.35 0.24 -5.10
N GLU A 3 8.05 0.00 -5.02
CA GLU A 3 7.45 -1.04 -4.18
C GLU A 3 7.01 -2.23 -5.05
N VAL A 4 6.85 -3.41 -4.44
CA VAL A 4 6.33 -4.61 -5.15
C VAL A 4 4.95 -4.34 -5.77
N ALA A 5 4.14 -3.51 -5.13
CA ALA A 5 2.85 -3.08 -5.64
C ALA A 5 2.97 -2.35 -7.00
N ASP A 6 4.05 -1.59 -7.23
CA ASP A 6 4.27 -0.90 -8.50
C ASP A 6 4.58 -1.88 -9.63
N VAL A 7 5.33 -2.94 -9.34
CA VAL A 7 5.61 -4.02 -10.31
C VAL A 7 4.30 -4.66 -10.77
N PHE A 8 3.42 -5.03 -9.83
CA PHE A 8 2.14 -5.63 -10.20
C PHE A 8 1.16 -4.66 -10.86
N ARG A 9 1.20 -3.36 -10.54
CA ARG A 9 0.39 -2.34 -11.24
C ARG A 9 0.84 -2.18 -12.70
N ASN A 10 2.14 -2.18 -12.96
CA ASN A 10 2.69 -1.98 -14.30
C ASN A 10 2.67 -3.25 -15.16
N TYR A 11 2.94 -4.42 -14.57
CA TYR A 11 3.17 -5.66 -15.32
C TYR A 11 2.21 -6.80 -14.98
N GLY A 12 1.43 -6.68 -13.89
CA GLY A 12 0.58 -7.76 -13.40
C GLY A 12 -0.55 -8.15 -14.36
N GLN A 13 -1.03 -7.23 -15.19
CA GLN A 13 -2.04 -7.55 -16.20
C GLN A 13 -1.49 -8.42 -17.32
N ALA A 14 -0.29 -8.09 -17.83
CA ALA A 14 0.38 -8.90 -18.85
C ALA A 14 0.66 -10.31 -18.32
N TYR A 15 1.21 -10.40 -17.11
CA TYR A 15 1.49 -11.67 -16.43
C TYR A 15 0.24 -12.56 -16.28
N ARG A 16 -0.91 -11.99 -15.89
CA ARG A 16 -2.19 -12.72 -15.77
C ARG A 16 -2.78 -13.18 -17.11
N LYS A 17 -2.43 -12.52 -18.22
CA LYS A 17 -2.88 -12.92 -19.57
C LYS A 17 -2.05 -14.07 -20.11
N GLU A 18 -0.75 -14.08 -19.79
CA GLU A 18 0.19 -15.09 -20.26
C GLU A 18 0.15 -16.37 -19.42
N HIS A 19 -0.20 -16.26 -18.14
CA HIS A 19 -0.25 -17.40 -17.22
C HIS A 19 -1.65 -17.65 -16.67
N SER A 20 -2.09 -18.91 -16.72
CA SER A 20 -3.27 -19.36 -15.97
C SER A 20 -2.91 -19.48 -14.50
N LEU A 21 -3.44 -18.59 -13.67
CA LEU A 21 -3.14 -18.53 -12.24
C LEU A 21 -4.31 -19.08 -11.41
N PRO A 22 -4.01 -19.80 -10.31
CA PRO A 22 -5.03 -20.15 -9.34
C PRO A 22 -5.72 -18.92 -8.74
N TYR A 23 -6.97 -19.08 -8.30
CA TYR A 23 -7.75 -18.01 -7.68
C TYR A 23 -7.05 -17.36 -6.47
N HIS A 24 -6.36 -18.16 -5.64
CA HIS A 24 -5.65 -17.63 -4.47
C HIS A 24 -4.53 -16.66 -4.88
N THR A 25 -3.84 -16.93 -6.00
CA THR A 25 -2.81 -16.05 -6.55
C THR A 25 -3.41 -14.73 -7.03
N HIS A 26 -4.57 -14.76 -7.69
CA HIS A 26 -5.29 -13.53 -8.06
C HIS A 26 -5.64 -12.68 -6.84
N LYS A 27 -6.09 -13.30 -5.74
CA LYS A 27 -6.37 -12.60 -4.48
C LYS A 27 -5.12 -11.92 -3.92
N VAL A 28 -3.99 -12.62 -3.90
CA VAL A 28 -2.71 -12.08 -3.43
C VAL A 28 -2.28 -10.90 -4.29
N ILE A 29 -2.30 -11.03 -5.63
CA ILE A 29 -1.89 -9.93 -6.51
C ILE A 29 -2.82 -8.71 -6.33
N ASN A 30 -4.14 -8.90 -6.21
CA ASN A 30 -5.07 -7.79 -5.98
C ASN A 30 -4.81 -7.10 -4.63
N ALA A 31 -4.55 -7.87 -3.57
CA ALA A 31 -4.19 -7.32 -2.27
C ALA A 31 -2.89 -6.51 -2.35
N ILE A 32 -1.88 -7.01 -3.07
CA ILE A 32 -0.60 -6.32 -3.30
C ILE A 32 -0.80 -5.02 -4.09
N GLN A 33 -1.60 -5.04 -5.16
CA GLN A 33 -1.89 -3.85 -5.96
C GLN A 33 -2.64 -2.75 -5.15
N SER A 34 -3.36 -3.14 -4.11
CA SER A 34 -4.12 -2.21 -3.24
C SER A 34 -3.27 -1.61 -2.12
N CYS A 35 -2.07 -2.13 -1.85
CA CYS A 35 -1.21 -1.62 -0.76
C CYS A 35 -0.87 -0.15 -0.98
N ARG A 36 -0.91 0.62 0.12
CA ARG A 36 -0.58 2.06 0.16
C ARG A 36 -1.39 2.89 -0.85
N THR A 37 -2.65 2.51 -1.06
CA THR A 37 -3.63 3.30 -1.82
C THR A 37 -4.78 3.69 -0.91
N ALA A 38 -5.59 4.65 -1.36
CA ALA A 38 -6.80 5.05 -0.64
C ALA A 38 -7.80 3.89 -0.41
N VAL A 39 -7.70 2.81 -1.21
CA VAL A 39 -8.55 1.61 -1.07
C VAL A 39 -8.44 0.98 0.32
N LEU A 40 -7.26 1.03 0.95
CA LEU A 40 -7.03 0.47 2.29
C LEU A 40 -7.18 1.50 3.41
N GLY A 41 -7.65 2.72 3.08
CA GLY A 41 -7.66 3.84 4.01
C GLY A 41 -6.26 4.40 4.30
N GLY A 42 -6.23 5.43 5.14
CA GLY A 42 -5.00 6.12 5.48
C GLY A 42 -5.19 7.15 6.59
N HIS A 43 -4.11 7.83 6.93
CA HIS A 43 -4.05 8.83 7.99
C HIS A 43 -3.59 10.17 7.44
N LYS A 44 -4.05 11.25 8.08
CA LYS A 44 -3.56 12.61 7.84
C LYS A 44 -2.92 13.11 9.12
N ASP A 45 -1.61 13.24 9.10
CA ASP A 45 -0.83 13.73 10.23
C ASP A 45 -0.52 15.20 10.00
N LYS A 46 -0.91 16.06 10.95
CA LYS A 46 -0.57 17.49 10.91
C LYS A 46 0.58 17.74 11.88
N CYS A 47 1.66 18.33 11.38
CA CYS A 47 2.74 18.81 12.23
C CYS A 47 2.25 20.00 13.06
N ASN A 48 2.38 19.90 14.39
CA ASN A 48 1.97 20.97 15.29
C ASN A 48 2.90 22.19 15.23
N ALA A 49 4.16 22.02 14.81
CA ALA A 49 5.16 23.09 14.76
C ALA A 49 5.06 23.94 13.47
N CYS A 50 4.89 23.32 12.31
CA CYS A 50 4.88 24.04 11.02
C CYS A 50 3.55 23.95 10.26
N GLY A 51 2.56 23.22 10.77
CA GLY A 51 1.25 23.06 10.13
C GLY A 51 1.24 22.14 8.90
N HIS A 52 2.39 21.57 8.50
CA HIS A 52 2.49 20.66 7.36
C HIS A 52 1.60 19.43 7.55
N ILE A 53 0.87 19.04 6.48
CA ILE A 53 -0.02 17.88 6.49
C ILE A 53 0.63 16.78 5.65
N ARG A 54 0.87 15.63 6.29
CA ARG A 54 1.33 14.42 5.62
C ARG A 54 0.18 13.44 5.51
N VAL A 55 -0.04 12.92 4.31
CA VAL A 55 -1.00 11.83 4.06
C VAL A 55 -0.24 10.53 3.92
N SER A 56 -0.63 9.50 4.67
CA SER A 56 -0.08 8.15 4.58
C SER A 56 -1.20 7.14 4.33
N TYR A 57 -0.96 6.14 3.46
CA TYR A 57 -1.92 5.07 3.20
C TYR A 57 -1.48 3.76 3.83
N ASN A 58 -2.46 2.97 4.26
CA ASN A 58 -2.21 1.73 4.98
C ASN A 58 -1.53 0.68 4.09
N SER A 59 -0.58 -0.05 4.66
CA SER A 59 0.00 -1.23 4.02
C SER A 59 -0.96 -2.41 4.08
N CYS A 60 -0.96 -3.22 3.03
CA CYS A 60 -1.49 -4.57 3.11
C CYS A 60 -0.64 -5.40 4.09
N ARG A 61 -1.26 -6.24 4.90
CA ARG A 61 -0.54 -7.30 5.64
C ARG A 61 -0.85 -8.63 4.97
N ASN A 62 -0.09 -9.65 5.35
CA ASN A 62 -0.38 -11.05 5.05
C ASN A 62 -1.79 -11.43 5.58
N GLY A 63 -2.82 -11.16 4.77
CA GLY A 63 -4.24 -11.42 5.07
C GLY A 63 -5.10 -10.24 5.57
N ILE A 64 -4.57 -9.17 6.18
CA ILE A 64 -5.40 -8.09 6.78
C ILE A 64 -4.59 -6.82 7.08
N ALA A 65 -4.94 -5.66 6.48
CA ALA A 65 -4.22 -4.40 6.60
C ALA A 65 -3.99 -3.96 8.07
N LEU A 66 -2.74 -3.67 8.44
CA LEU A 66 -2.40 -2.95 9.68
C LEU A 66 -1.50 -1.77 9.37
N ASN A 67 -1.71 -0.71 10.15
CA ASN A 67 -1.03 0.58 10.11
C ASN A 67 0.47 0.41 10.39
N VAL A 68 1.33 0.86 9.47
CA VAL A 68 2.73 1.14 9.82
C VAL A 68 2.74 2.52 10.45
N ARG A 69 2.97 2.60 11.77
CA ARG A 69 3.20 3.88 12.45
C ARG A 69 4.47 4.50 11.87
N ASP A 70 4.33 5.51 11.04
CA ASP A 70 5.46 6.34 10.62
C ASP A 70 5.89 7.17 11.85
N GLN A 71 6.96 6.75 12.53
CA GLN A 71 7.53 7.48 13.66
C GLN A 71 8.42 8.64 13.20
N HIS A 72 7.93 9.48 12.28
CA HIS A 72 8.55 10.78 12.03
C HIS A 72 7.69 11.88 12.67
N GLY A 73 8.06 12.26 13.89
CA GLY A 73 7.47 13.43 14.55
C GLY A 73 7.57 13.53 16.07
N LYS A 74 8.28 12.65 16.77
CA LYS A 74 8.68 12.95 18.17
C LYS A 74 9.86 13.92 18.17
N SER A 75 9.55 15.20 18.12
CA SER A 75 10.45 16.27 18.58
C SER A 75 9.59 17.28 19.32
N GLY A 76 9.75 17.31 20.65
CA GLY A 76 9.05 18.21 21.58
C GLY A 76 8.11 17.45 22.49
#